data_AF-A0A7J6SJX2-F1
#
_entry.id   AF-A0A7J6SJX2-F1
#
_cell.length_a   1.000
_cell.length_b   1.000
_cell.length_c   1.000
_cell.angle_alpha   90.00
_cell.angle_beta   90.00
_cell.angle_gamma   90.00
#
_symmetry.space_group_name_H-M   'P 1'
#
loop_
_entity.id
_entity.type
_entity.pdbx_description
1 polymer ?
#
loop_
_entity_poly.entity_id
_entity_poly.type
_entity_poly.pdbx_seq_one_letter_code
_entity_poly.pdbx_strand_id
1 'polypeptide(L)'
;FMITKDGLFVLSSEVGVVDVDSAEVVQKGRLGPGRMILVDTKQGRVILDSEIKDSLSGSAPFKQFLEQAVFIDAQSTKKVTVDDDLFGSPRGKAKKGIPITLDILDVPETAVTEQLVMHGYFAEMLDMILSPMARVGQEPLGSMGHDAPLACLSRLPLSSFYYMQQLFAEATNPAIDPLREAIVMSLECPIGPQLMSCDEGCSAAGFGRPHALTCGSNPARRVVLDEPI
;
A
#
# COMPACT_ATOMS: atom_id res chain seq x y z
N PHE A 1 -15.45 -6.82 -25.39
CA PHE A 1 -15.71 -5.79 -26.42
C PHE A 1 -15.53 -6.38 -27.80
N MET A 2 -16.17 -5.79 -28.80
CA MET A 2 -16.01 -6.13 -30.21
C MET A 2 -16.03 -4.88 -31.08
N ILE A 3 -15.29 -4.93 -32.18
CA ILE A 3 -15.22 -3.90 -33.20
C ILE A 3 -15.67 -4.50 -34.52
N THR A 4 -16.58 -3.84 -35.21
CA THR A 4 -17.09 -4.23 -36.53
C THR A 4 -16.42 -3.45 -37.65
N LYS A 5 -16.55 -3.91 -38.90
CA LYS A 5 -16.01 -3.22 -40.09
C LYS A 5 -16.63 -1.85 -40.30
N ASP A 6 -17.90 -1.68 -39.96
CA ASP A 6 -18.64 -0.42 -40.07
C ASP A 6 -18.27 0.60 -38.97
N GLY A 7 -17.30 0.27 -38.11
CA GLY A 7 -16.83 1.16 -37.04
C GLY A 7 -17.68 1.13 -35.77
N LEU A 8 -18.67 0.24 -35.66
CA LEU A 8 -19.42 0.05 -34.42
C LEU A 8 -18.54 -0.65 -33.37
N PHE A 9 -18.39 0.01 -32.21
CA PHE A 9 -17.75 -0.54 -31.02
C PHE A 9 -18.82 -0.97 -30.02
N VAL A 10 -18.77 -2.22 -29.57
CA VAL A 10 -19.69 -2.76 -28.56
C VAL A 10 -18.90 -3.21 -27.34
N LEU A 11 -19.22 -2.63 -26.19
CA LEU A 11 -18.72 -3.04 -24.87
C LEU A 11 -19.92 -3.42 -23.99
N SER A 12 -19.83 -4.61 -23.39
CA SER A 12 -20.83 -5.14 -22.48
C SER A 12 -20.15 -6.03 -21.45
N SER A 13 -20.81 -6.22 -20.31
CA SER A 13 -20.40 -7.14 -19.25
C SER A 13 -20.40 -8.60 -19.72
N GLU A 14 -21.17 -8.91 -20.78
CA GLU A 14 -21.31 -10.24 -21.37
C GLU A 14 -21.09 -10.23 -22.88
N VAL A 15 -20.86 -11.41 -23.46
CA VAL A 15 -20.71 -11.58 -24.92
C VAL A 15 -22.03 -12.07 -25.50
N GLY A 16 -22.42 -11.56 -26.67
CA GLY A 16 -23.66 -11.96 -27.35
C GLY A 16 -24.90 -11.12 -27.03
N VAL A 17 -24.73 -9.98 -26.35
CA VAL A 17 -25.83 -9.05 -26.06
C VAL A 17 -26.39 -8.37 -27.32
N VAL A 18 -25.53 -8.17 -28.33
CA VAL A 18 -25.92 -7.60 -29.63
C VAL A 18 -25.66 -8.64 -30.71
N ASP A 19 -26.66 -8.90 -31.53
CA ASP A 19 -26.55 -9.81 -32.67
C ASP A 19 -25.83 -9.12 -33.82
N VAL A 20 -24.67 -9.67 -34.19
CA VAL A 20 -23.81 -9.14 -35.25
C VAL A 20 -23.18 -10.33 -35.96
N ASP A 21 -23.25 -10.33 -37.30
CA ASP A 21 -22.63 -11.36 -38.11
C ASP A 21 -21.13 -11.44 -37.79
N SER A 22 -20.65 -12.66 -37.55
CA SER A 22 -19.23 -12.90 -37.27
C SER A 22 -18.33 -12.51 -38.44
N ALA A 23 -18.85 -12.49 -39.68
CA ALA A 23 -18.12 -11.99 -40.83
C ALA A 23 -17.78 -10.49 -40.75
N GLU A 24 -18.59 -9.70 -40.02
CA GLU A 24 -18.43 -8.25 -39.87
C GLU A 24 -17.55 -7.84 -38.69
N VAL A 25 -17.12 -8.80 -37.88
CA VAL A 25 -16.27 -8.55 -36.71
C VAL A 25 -14.80 -8.49 -37.11
N VAL A 26 -14.17 -7.34 -36.87
CA VAL A 26 -12.72 -7.14 -37.08
C VAL A 26 -11.92 -7.62 -35.87
N GLN A 27 -12.40 -7.31 -34.66
CA GLN A 27 -11.69 -7.62 -33.43
C GLN A 27 -12.65 -7.98 -32.30
N LYS A 28 -12.29 -9.00 -31.51
CA LYS A 28 -12.94 -9.38 -30.26
C LYS A 28 -11.89 -9.43 -29.15
N GLY A 29 -12.22 -8.90 -27.98
CA GLY A 29 -11.31 -8.88 -26.84
C GLY A 29 -12.02 -8.70 -25.50
N ARG A 30 -11.24 -8.78 -24.41
CA ARG A 30 -11.68 -8.55 -23.04
C ARG A 30 -10.76 -7.57 -22.33
N LEU A 31 -11.31 -6.85 -21.35
CA LEU A 31 -10.51 -6.04 -20.43
C LEU A 31 -9.95 -6.95 -19.32
N GLY A 32 -8.65 -6.81 -19.05
CA GLY A 32 -8.00 -7.44 -17.91
C GLY A 32 -7.88 -6.47 -16.73
N PRO A 33 -7.37 -6.94 -15.58
CA PRO A 33 -7.14 -6.09 -14.41
C PRO A 33 -6.29 -4.86 -14.77
N GLY A 34 -6.77 -3.67 -14.38
CA GLY A 34 -6.08 -2.39 -14.61
C GLY A 34 -5.93 -1.96 -16.07
N ARG A 35 -6.63 -2.61 -17.02
CA ARG A 35 -6.62 -2.21 -18.44
C ARG A 35 -7.78 -1.27 -18.77
N MET A 36 -7.52 -0.32 -19.66
CA MET A 36 -8.49 0.68 -20.11
C MET A 36 -8.68 0.61 -21.63
N ILE A 37 -9.86 1.07 -22.08
CA ILE A 37 -10.17 1.34 -23.48
C ILE A 37 -10.86 2.70 -23.54
N LEU A 38 -10.48 3.52 -24.51
CA LEU A 38 -11.06 4.83 -24.75
C LEU A 38 -11.59 4.87 -26.18
N VAL A 39 -12.81 5.32 -26.35
CA VAL A 39 -13.39 5.60 -27.67
C VAL A 39 -13.41 7.11 -27.86
N ASP A 40 -12.53 7.61 -28.72
CA ASP A 40 -12.50 9.03 -29.07
C ASP A 40 -13.48 9.29 -30.21
N THR A 41 -14.62 9.92 -29.88
CA THR A 41 -15.67 10.24 -30.86
C THR A 41 -15.31 11.40 -31.79
N LYS A 42 -14.31 12.22 -31.45
CA LYS A 42 -13.84 13.32 -32.31
C LYS A 42 -12.87 12.81 -33.36
N GLN A 43 -11.96 11.93 -32.96
CA GLN A 43 -10.99 11.28 -33.87
C GLN A 43 -11.58 10.04 -34.57
N GLY A 44 -12.71 9.53 -34.09
CA GLY A 44 -13.39 8.37 -34.66
C GLY A 44 -12.59 7.06 -34.47
N ARG A 45 -11.81 6.94 -33.40
CA ARG A 45 -10.92 5.79 -33.17
C ARG A 45 -11.02 5.23 -31.76
N VAL A 46 -10.72 3.93 -31.64
CA VAL A 46 -10.59 3.23 -30.37
C VAL A 46 -9.12 3.21 -29.96
N ILE A 47 -8.83 3.75 -28.79
CA ILE A 47 -7.51 3.82 -28.18
C ILE A 47 -7.42 2.73 -27.10
N LEU A 48 -6.40 1.87 -27.21
CA LEU A 48 -6.19 0.75 -26.31
C LEU A 48 -5.26 1.13 -25.14
N ASP A 49 -5.25 0.27 -24.11
CA ASP A 49 -4.59 0.50 -22.82
C ASP A 49 -3.19 1.13 -22.87
N SER A 50 -2.29 0.58 -23.71
CA SER A 50 -0.91 1.05 -23.79
C SER A 50 -0.83 2.49 -24.27
N GLU A 51 -1.56 2.85 -25.32
CA GLU A 51 -1.53 4.20 -25.88
C GLU A 51 -2.11 5.23 -24.90
N ILE A 52 -3.17 4.86 -24.15
CA ILE A 52 -3.73 5.72 -23.10
C ILE A 52 -2.68 5.95 -22.01
N LYS A 53 -2.05 4.88 -21.52
CA LYS A 53 -1.06 4.97 -20.44
C LYS A 53 0.20 5.69 -20.89
N ASP A 54 0.67 5.48 -22.11
CA ASP A 54 1.82 6.18 -22.67
C ASP A 54 1.54 7.68 -22.78
N SER A 55 0.39 8.07 -23.33
CA SER A 55 -0.03 9.47 -23.42
C SER A 55 -0.16 10.12 -22.05
N LEU A 56 -0.74 9.43 -21.06
CA LEU A 56 -0.90 9.95 -19.70
C LEU A 56 0.45 10.03 -18.98
N SER A 57 1.32 9.04 -19.13
CA SER A 57 2.65 9.05 -18.51
C SER A 57 3.53 10.19 -19.04
N GLY A 58 3.26 10.68 -20.25
CA GLY A 58 3.93 11.82 -20.85
C GLY A 58 3.32 13.18 -20.51
N SER A 59 2.17 13.26 -19.84
CA SER A 59 1.50 14.55 -19.56
C SER A 59 2.25 15.41 -18.54
N ALA A 60 3.02 14.79 -17.65
CA ALA A 60 3.82 15.45 -16.63
C ALA A 60 5.14 14.69 -16.40
N PRO A 61 6.18 15.34 -15.86
CA PRO A 61 7.46 14.69 -15.57
C PRO A 61 7.40 13.83 -14.30
N PHE A 62 6.52 12.82 -14.26
CA PHE A 62 6.30 11.95 -13.09
C PHE A 62 7.58 11.31 -12.57
N LYS A 63 8.53 10.98 -13.46
CA LYS A 63 9.84 10.47 -13.08
C LYS A 63 10.60 11.43 -12.15
N GLN A 64 10.61 12.73 -12.46
CA GLN A 64 11.28 13.73 -11.63
C GLN A 64 10.60 13.87 -10.27
N PHE A 65 9.26 13.75 -10.22
CA PHE A 65 8.52 13.77 -8.96
C PHE A 65 8.85 12.55 -8.09
N LEU A 66 9.00 11.37 -8.69
CA LEU A 66 9.38 10.16 -7.97
C LEU A 66 10.84 10.21 -7.47
N GLU A 67 11.75 10.83 -8.21
CA GLU A 67 13.16 11.02 -7.77
C GLU A 67 13.27 11.97 -6.57
N GLN A 68 12.31 12.88 -6.39
CA GLN A 68 12.23 13.77 -5.24
C GLN A 68 11.58 13.12 -4.00
N ALA A 69 10.88 12.00 -4.19
CA ALA A 69 10.24 11.29 -3.10
C ALA A 69 11.26 10.48 -2.28
N VAL A 70 11.07 10.45 -0.96
CA VAL A 70 11.95 9.74 -0.03
C VAL A 70 11.30 8.41 0.32
N PHE A 71 11.95 7.31 -0.01
CA PHE A 71 11.48 5.96 0.31
C PHE A 71 12.23 5.44 1.54
N ILE A 72 11.50 5.02 2.58
CA ILE A 72 12.06 4.39 3.76
C ILE A 72 11.69 2.91 3.73
N ASP A 73 12.67 2.06 3.42
CA ASP A 73 12.50 0.62 3.54
C ASP A 73 12.81 0.18 4.98
N ALA A 74 11.93 -0.65 5.55
CA ALA A 74 12.12 -1.25 6.87
C ALA A 74 13.40 -2.13 6.95
N GLN A 75 13.89 -2.64 5.81
CA GLN A 75 15.14 -3.41 5.73
C GLN A 75 16.38 -2.55 5.49
N SER A 76 16.21 -1.26 5.18
CA SER A 76 17.32 -0.34 5.00
C SER A 76 17.85 0.11 6.36
N THR A 77 18.89 -0.57 6.85
CA THR A 77 19.74 -0.14 7.98
C THR A 77 20.49 1.17 7.73
N LYS A 78 20.33 1.82 6.58
CA LYS A 78 20.86 3.16 6.36
C LYS A 78 20.09 4.15 7.23
N LYS A 79 20.82 4.81 8.14
CA LYS A 79 20.38 6.02 8.83
C LYS A 79 19.82 7.00 7.81
N VAL A 80 18.51 7.13 7.73
CA VAL A 80 17.87 8.22 7.02
C VAL A 80 18.05 9.44 7.92
N THR A 81 18.96 10.33 7.56
CA THR A 81 19.02 11.67 8.13
C THR A 81 17.82 12.43 7.57
N VAL A 82 16.71 12.37 8.29
CA VAL A 82 15.58 13.26 8.05
C VAL A 82 16.07 14.64 8.48
N ASP A 83 16.26 15.56 7.53
CA ASP A 83 16.48 16.96 7.88
C ASP A 83 15.29 17.42 8.75
N ASP A 84 15.56 18.10 9.87
CA ASP A 84 14.57 18.54 10.87
C ASP A 84 13.44 19.44 10.30
N ASP A 85 13.52 19.78 9.01
CA ASP A 85 12.57 20.59 8.27
C ASP A 85 11.30 19.83 7.82
N LEU A 86 11.23 18.49 7.99
CA LEU A 86 10.05 17.70 7.56
C LEU A 86 8.79 17.94 8.41
N PHE A 87 8.96 18.20 9.70
CA PHE A 87 7.89 18.60 10.61
C PHE A 87 8.16 20.03 10.99
N GLY A 88 7.66 20.97 10.19
CA GLY A 88 7.92 22.41 10.31
C GLY A 88 8.07 22.86 11.76
N SER A 89 9.31 22.93 12.23
CA SER A 89 9.61 23.32 13.60
C SER A 89 9.53 24.84 13.67
N PRO A 90 8.87 25.42 14.70
CA PRO A 90 8.82 26.86 14.87
C PRO A 90 10.24 27.40 15.01
N ARG A 91 10.70 28.18 14.02
CA ARG A 91 11.94 28.97 13.96
C ARG A 91 12.79 28.90 15.25
N GLY A 92 13.56 27.84 15.38
CA GLY A 92 14.47 27.59 16.49
C GLY A 92 15.70 26.88 15.93
N LYS A 93 16.89 27.33 16.31
CA LYS A 93 18.17 26.91 15.71
C LYS A 93 18.26 25.38 15.57
N ALA A 94 18.50 24.93 14.35
CA ALA A 94 18.68 23.52 13.97
C ALA A 94 19.62 22.79 14.95
N LYS A 95 19.05 21.91 15.77
CA LYS A 95 19.83 20.91 16.48
C LYS A 95 20.00 19.75 15.51
N LYS A 96 21.24 19.51 15.05
CA LYS A 96 21.68 18.34 14.26
C LYS A 96 20.69 17.17 14.38
N GLY A 97 20.11 16.80 13.24
CA GLY A 97 19.09 15.77 13.06
C GLY A 97 19.11 14.69 14.13
N ILE A 98 17.98 14.55 14.81
CA ILE A 98 17.77 13.51 15.80
C ILE A 98 17.82 12.18 15.03
N PRO A 99 18.83 11.33 15.24
CA PRO A 99 18.79 10.01 14.66
C PRO A 99 17.57 9.31 15.27
N ILE A 100 16.61 8.91 14.44
CA ILE A 100 15.59 7.94 14.85
C ILE A 100 16.30 6.59 14.85
N THR A 101 17.18 6.39 15.81
CA THR A 101 17.59 5.05 16.19
C THR A 101 16.38 4.42 16.86
N LEU A 102 15.91 3.29 16.33
CA LEU A 102 15.35 2.27 17.22
C LEU A 102 16.53 1.80 18.09
N ASP A 103 16.98 2.64 19.01
CA ASP A 103 17.83 2.20 20.08
C ASP A 103 16.96 1.16 20.78
N ILE A 104 17.37 -0.10 20.69
CA ILE A 104 16.92 -1.13 21.61
C ILE A 104 17.28 -0.52 22.96
N LEU A 105 16.29 0.10 23.60
CA LEU A 105 16.50 0.79 24.86
C LEU A 105 17.19 -0.23 25.78
N ASP A 106 18.34 0.14 26.35
CA ASP A 106 19.00 -0.64 27.41
C ASP A 106 18.09 -0.55 28.66
N VAL A 107 16.95 -1.23 28.60
CA VAL A 107 15.97 -1.30 29.66
C VAL A 107 16.36 -2.47 30.56
N PRO A 108 16.49 -2.28 31.87
CA PRO A 108 16.72 -3.40 32.77
C PRO A 108 15.54 -4.39 32.67
N GLU A 109 15.82 -5.70 32.72
CA GLU A 109 14.82 -6.78 32.55
C GLU A 109 13.60 -6.62 33.46
N THR A 110 13.80 -6.06 34.67
CA THR A 110 12.73 -5.77 35.63
C THR A 110 11.75 -4.72 35.10
N ALA A 111 12.25 -3.63 34.50
CA ALA A 111 11.41 -2.58 33.94
C ALA A 111 10.67 -3.05 32.68
N VAL A 112 11.26 -3.96 31.89
CA VAL A 112 10.56 -4.59 30.76
C VAL A 112 9.38 -5.43 31.26
N THR A 113 9.60 -6.21 32.31
CA THR A 113 8.54 -7.07 32.89
C THR A 113 7.39 -6.23 33.45
N GLU A 114 7.69 -5.15 34.17
CA GLU A 114 6.68 -4.21 34.68
C GLU A 114 5.89 -3.56 33.55
N GLN A 115 6.55 -3.12 32.47
CA GLN A 115 5.90 -2.53 31.30
C GLN A 115 5.00 -3.53 30.59
N LEU A 116 5.43 -4.79 30.42
CA LEU A 116 4.62 -5.84 29.82
C LEU A 116 3.33 -6.08 30.61
N VAL A 117 3.44 -6.18 31.94
CA VAL A 117 2.27 -6.32 32.83
C VAL A 117 1.35 -5.11 32.73
N MET A 118 1.89 -3.89 32.72
CA MET A 118 1.09 -2.66 32.59
C MET A 118 0.31 -2.59 31.27
N HIS A 119 0.87 -3.09 30.17
CA HIS A 119 0.20 -3.13 28.87
C HIS A 119 -0.70 -4.37 28.68
N GLY A 120 -0.83 -5.22 29.71
CA GLY A 120 -1.69 -6.40 29.69
C GLY A 120 -1.12 -7.58 28.92
N TYR A 121 0.20 -7.70 28.81
CA TYR A 121 0.85 -8.91 28.30
C TYR A 121 0.92 -9.98 29.41
N PHE A 122 0.58 -11.21 29.04
CA PHE A 122 0.63 -12.37 29.92
C PHE A 122 1.62 -13.41 29.39
N ALA A 123 2.08 -14.32 30.26
CA ALA A 123 3.07 -15.33 29.90
C ALA A 123 2.64 -16.18 28.68
N GLU A 124 1.36 -16.58 28.63
CA GLU A 124 0.80 -17.36 27.52
C GLU A 124 0.86 -16.62 26.19
N MET A 125 0.64 -15.30 26.19
CA MET A 125 0.76 -14.49 24.97
C MET A 125 2.22 -14.42 24.49
N LEU A 126 3.17 -14.32 25.42
CA LEU A 126 4.59 -14.30 25.06
C LEU A 126 5.04 -15.65 24.49
N ASP A 127 4.64 -16.76 25.12
CA ASP A 127 5.07 -18.10 24.71
C ASP A 127 4.31 -18.64 23.49
N MET A 128 2.99 -18.44 23.43
CA MET A 128 2.15 -18.99 22.35
C MET A 128 2.04 -18.07 21.14
N ILE A 129 2.24 -16.76 21.29
CA ILE A 129 2.08 -15.80 20.19
C ILE A 129 3.40 -15.16 19.80
N LEU A 130 4.06 -14.46 20.74
CA LEU A 130 5.24 -13.66 20.39
C LEU A 130 6.47 -14.52 20.05
N SER A 131 6.75 -15.55 20.86
CA SER A 131 7.88 -16.47 20.67
C SER A 131 7.87 -17.19 19.32
N PRO A 132 6.76 -17.81 18.84
CA PRO A 132 6.72 -18.42 17.51
C PRO A 132 6.84 -17.40 16.38
N MET A 133 6.22 -16.21 16.51
CA MET A 133 6.40 -15.14 15.51
C MET A 133 7.86 -14.72 15.38
N ALA A 134 8.58 -14.58 16.50
CA ALA A 134 9.99 -14.20 16.50
C ALA A 134 10.91 -15.30 15.92
N ARG A 135 10.61 -16.58 16.18
CA ARG A 135 11.45 -17.70 15.74
C ARG A 135 11.20 -18.13 14.29
N VAL A 136 9.92 -18.18 13.90
CA VAL A 136 9.48 -18.73 12.61
C VAL A 136 9.18 -17.62 11.59
N GLY A 137 8.89 -16.40 12.04
CA GLY A 137 8.47 -15.31 11.17
C GLY A 137 7.05 -15.48 10.62
N GLN A 138 6.23 -16.33 11.26
CA GLN A 138 4.85 -16.58 10.89
C GLN A 138 3.97 -16.47 12.15
N GLU A 139 2.72 -16.06 11.95
CA GLU A 139 1.73 -16.08 13.03
C GLU A 139 1.53 -17.52 13.55
N PRO A 140 1.30 -17.69 14.86
CA PRO A 140 1.04 -19.01 15.43
C PRO A 140 -0.26 -19.60 14.88
N LEU A 141 -0.25 -20.90 14.59
CA LEU A 141 -1.47 -21.62 14.23
C LEU A 141 -2.14 -22.17 15.49
N GLY A 142 -3.42 -21.84 15.65
CA GLY A 142 -4.31 -22.39 16.68
C GLY A 142 -5.35 -23.34 16.08
N SER A 143 -6.02 -24.09 16.95
CA SER A 143 -7.20 -24.89 16.58
C SER A 143 -8.26 -24.75 17.66
N MET A 144 -9.48 -25.22 17.38
CA MET A 144 -10.69 -25.01 18.17
C MET A 144 -11.22 -23.56 18.11
N GLY A 145 -12.50 -23.41 18.47
CA GLY A 145 -13.13 -22.10 18.56
C GLY A 145 -12.59 -21.26 19.72
N HIS A 146 -12.96 -20.00 19.75
CA HIS A 146 -12.64 -19.13 20.87
C HIS A 146 -13.72 -19.27 21.96
N ASP A 147 -13.41 -20.04 23.01
CA ASP A 147 -14.34 -20.30 24.12
C ASP A 147 -14.33 -19.22 25.22
N ALA A 148 -13.57 -18.12 25.02
CA ALA A 148 -13.56 -17.02 25.98
C ALA A 148 -14.85 -16.18 25.85
N PRO A 149 -15.33 -15.57 26.95
CA PRO A 149 -16.46 -14.66 26.88
C PRO A 149 -16.14 -13.45 25.99
N LEU A 150 -17.18 -12.86 25.39
CA LEU A 150 -17.06 -11.57 24.71
C LEU A 150 -16.36 -10.56 25.61
N ALA A 151 -15.57 -9.66 25.02
CA ALA A 151 -14.74 -8.72 25.77
C ALA A 151 -15.53 -7.91 26.82
N CYS A 152 -16.77 -7.52 26.50
CA CYS A 152 -17.67 -6.79 27.40
C CYS A 152 -18.23 -7.61 28.58
N LEU A 153 -18.18 -8.94 28.51
CA LEU A 153 -18.63 -9.87 29.56
C LEU A 153 -17.45 -10.45 30.36
N SER A 154 -16.22 -10.18 29.93
CA SER A 154 -15.02 -10.67 30.61
C SER A 154 -14.89 -10.06 32.00
N ARG A 155 -14.43 -10.87 32.96
CA ARG A 155 -14.05 -10.40 34.30
C ARG A 155 -12.60 -9.93 34.37
N LEU A 156 -11.83 -10.17 33.30
CA LEU A 156 -10.43 -9.80 33.19
C LEU A 156 -10.28 -8.47 32.44
N PRO A 157 -9.30 -7.63 32.79
CA PRO A 157 -8.99 -6.43 32.02
C PRO A 157 -8.40 -6.84 30.67
N LEU A 158 -9.16 -6.61 29.60
CA LEU A 158 -8.73 -6.87 28.22
C LEU A 158 -8.31 -5.57 27.53
N SER A 159 -7.34 -5.67 26.63
CA SER A 159 -6.92 -4.55 25.78
C SER A 159 -8.07 -4.10 24.85
N SER A 160 -8.07 -2.83 24.47
CA SER A 160 -9.07 -2.24 23.54
C SER A 160 -9.19 -3.02 22.22
N PHE A 161 -8.11 -3.67 21.78
CA PHE A 161 -8.12 -4.48 20.56
C PHE A 161 -9.11 -5.65 20.61
N TYR A 162 -9.42 -6.22 21.78
CA TYR A 162 -10.38 -7.31 21.91
C TYR A 162 -11.84 -6.88 21.63
N TYR A 163 -12.11 -5.57 21.70
CA TYR A 163 -13.43 -5.03 21.39
C TYR A 163 -13.63 -4.79 19.88
N MET A 164 -12.54 -4.73 19.12
CA MET A 164 -12.57 -4.46 17.68
C MET A 164 -12.52 -5.78 16.92
N GLN A 165 -13.63 -6.12 16.25
CA GLN A 165 -13.71 -7.31 15.42
C GLN A 165 -13.32 -6.97 13.98
N GLN A 166 -12.49 -7.80 13.36
CA GLN A 166 -12.13 -7.64 11.96
C GLN A 166 -13.34 -7.94 11.08
N LEU A 167 -13.66 -7.02 10.17
CA LEU A 167 -14.68 -7.25 9.17
C LEU A 167 -14.09 -8.06 8.01
N PHE A 168 -14.91 -8.94 7.44
CA PHE A 168 -14.57 -9.68 6.22
C PHE A 168 -15.65 -9.46 5.17
N ALA A 169 -15.26 -9.65 3.91
CA ALA A 169 -16.17 -9.57 2.80
C ALA A 169 -16.84 -10.93 2.57
N GLU A 170 -18.16 -10.93 2.37
CA GLU A 170 -18.94 -12.11 2.01
C GLU A 170 -19.97 -11.73 0.93
N ALA A 171 -20.08 -12.57 -0.10
CA ALA A 171 -20.99 -12.47 -1.25
C ALA A 171 -20.84 -11.23 -2.14
N THR A 172 -20.82 -10.00 -1.59
CA THR A 172 -20.79 -8.75 -2.34
C THR A 172 -19.50 -8.53 -3.10
N ASN A 173 -18.38 -8.92 -2.49
CA ASN A 173 -17.05 -8.85 -3.08
C ASN A 173 -16.20 -10.00 -2.55
N PRO A 174 -15.38 -10.64 -3.40
CA PRO A 174 -14.53 -11.74 -2.97
C PRO A 174 -13.36 -11.23 -2.11
N ALA A 175 -12.92 -12.06 -1.15
CA ALA A 175 -11.66 -11.84 -0.45
C ALA A 175 -10.46 -12.11 -1.40
N ILE A 176 -9.38 -11.37 -1.21
CA ILE A 176 -8.12 -11.53 -1.97
C ILE A 176 -7.24 -12.56 -1.25
N ASP A 177 -6.55 -13.42 -2.01
CA ASP A 177 -5.57 -14.37 -1.45
C ASP A 177 -4.24 -13.65 -1.19
N PRO A 178 -3.85 -13.43 0.09
CA PRO A 178 -2.65 -12.65 0.42
C PRO A 178 -1.34 -13.36 0.05
N LEU A 179 -1.36 -14.66 -0.25
CA LEU A 179 -0.17 -15.43 -0.63
C LEU A 179 -0.06 -15.57 -2.14
N ARG A 180 -1.13 -16.00 -2.81
CA ARG A 180 -1.11 -16.24 -4.26
C ARG A 180 -1.21 -14.95 -5.08
N GLU A 181 -1.89 -13.95 -4.55
CA GLU A 181 -2.13 -12.66 -5.20
C GLU A 181 -1.37 -11.52 -4.49
N ALA A 182 -0.31 -11.84 -3.75
CA ALA A 182 0.50 -10.85 -3.01
C ALA A 182 0.99 -9.68 -3.89
N ILE A 183 1.22 -9.92 -5.18
CA ILE A 183 1.70 -8.90 -6.13
C ILE A 183 0.71 -7.76 -6.39
N VAL A 184 -0.59 -7.97 -6.14
CA VAL A 184 -1.60 -6.90 -6.29
C VAL A 184 -1.85 -6.13 -5.00
N MET A 185 -1.24 -6.56 -3.89
CA MET A 185 -1.34 -5.91 -2.57
C MET A 185 -0.09 -5.08 -2.28
N SER A 186 -0.24 -4.02 -1.48
CA SER A 186 0.88 -3.21 -1.00
C SER A 186 0.63 -2.76 0.44
N LEU A 187 1.71 -2.71 1.24
CA LEU A 187 1.74 -2.15 2.59
C LEU A 187 2.43 -0.78 2.63
N GLU A 188 2.74 -0.19 1.47
CA GLU A 188 3.37 1.12 1.39
C GLU A 188 2.45 2.18 1.99
N CYS A 189 2.94 2.85 3.03
CA CYS A 189 2.19 3.89 3.73
C CYS A 189 2.84 5.26 3.49
N PRO A 190 2.25 6.15 2.68
CA PRO A 190 2.75 7.50 2.50
C PRO A 190 2.47 8.35 3.74
N ILE A 191 3.52 8.93 4.31
CA ILE A 191 3.44 9.86 5.44
C ILE A 191 3.72 11.26 4.92
N GLY A 192 2.81 12.20 5.17
CA GLY A 192 2.95 13.60 4.76
C GLY A 192 1.62 14.26 4.44
N PRO A 193 1.63 15.55 4.05
CA PRO A 193 0.42 16.23 3.63
C PRO A 193 -0.14 15.60 2.36
N GLN A 194 -1.43 15.25 2.36
CA GLN A 194 -2.14 14.83 1.16
C GLN A 194 -2.42 16.06 0.29
N LEU A 195 -1.80 16.13 -0.89
CA LEU A 195 -2.05 17.20 -1.85
C LEU A 195 -3.48 17.07 -2.43
N MET A 196 -4.09 18.22 -2.72
CA MET A 196 -5.40 18.26 -3.38
C MET A 196 -5.26 17.83 -4.85
N SER A 197 -6.20 17.01 -5.33
CA SER A 197 -6.11 16.33 -6.63
C SER A 197 -6.28 17.21 -7.86
N CYS A 198 -6.52 18.52 -7.72
CA CYS A 198 -7.04 19.36 -8.81
C CYS A 198 -6.01 20.26 -9.52
N ASP A 199 -4.77 20.35 -9.06
CA ASP A 199 -3.79 21.25 -9.67
C ASP A 199 -2.73 20.48 -10.46
N GLU A 200 -3.04 20.17 -11.73
CA GLU A 200 -2.04 19.75 -12.73
C GLU A 200 -0.96 20.83 -12.97
N GLY A 201 -1.14 22.02 -12.38
CA GLY A 201 -0.19 23.13 -12.35
C GLY A 201 0.45 23.42 -10.99
N CYS A 202 0.28 22.57 -9.96
CA CYS A 202 1.04 22.73 -8.72
C CYS A 202 2.48 22.25 -8.96
N SER A 203 3.21 23.10 -9.66
CA SER A 203 4.65 23.10 -9.79
C SER A 203 5.31 22.84 -8.44
N ALA A 204 6.53 22.33 -8.51
CA ALA A 204 7.52 22.24 -7.45
C ALA A 204 7.90 23.60 -6.81
N ALA A 205 6.96 24.54 -6.65
CA ALA A 205 7.15 25.88 -6.12
C ALA A 205 6.13 26.18 -5.00
N GLY A 206 6.55 25.89 -3.78
CA GLY A 206 6.27 26.77 -2.64
C GLY A 206 4.95 26.59 -1.89
N PHE A 207 4.77 25.47 -1.20
CA PHE A 207 4.47 25.39 0.25
C PHE A 207 4.26 23.91 0.61
N GLY A 208 5.19 23.34 1.39
CA GLY A 208 5.13 21.95 1.83
C GLY A 208 5.70 20.97 0.82
N ARG A 209 7.00 20.67 0.93
CA ARG A 209 7.64 19.56 0.23
C ARG A 209 6.83 18.29 0.51
N PRO A 210 6.26 17.58 -0.49
CA PRO A 210 5.64 16.29 -0.25
C PRO A 210 6.76 15.28 -0.07
N HIS A 211 7.37 15.27 1.11
CA HIS A 211 8.15 14.12 1.54
C HIS A 211 7.15 13.05 1.92
N ALA A 212 6.55 12.41 0.92
CA ALA A 212 5.78 11.19 1.13
C ALA A 212 6.79 10.11 1.52
N LEU A 213 7.08 10.01 2.82
CA LEU A 213 7.85 8.90 3.35
C LEU A 213 6.97 7.68 3.20
N THR A 214 7.31 6.80 2.28
CA THR A 214 6.67 5.49 2.22
C THR A 214 7.40 4.57 3.18
N CYS A 215 6.70 4.08 4.19
CA CYS A 215 7.16 2.96 5.00
C CYS A 215 6.57 1.69 4.40
N GLY A 216 7.43 0.79 3.90
CA GLY A 216 6.99 -0.48 3.32
C GLY A 216 8.17 -1.40 3.00
N SER A 217 8.01 -2.69 3.28
CA SER A 217 8.96 -3.73 2.90
C SER A 217 8.64 -4.23 1.49
N ASN A 218 9.30 -3.67 0.48
CA ASN A 218 9.18 -4.17 -0.89
C ASN A 218 10.46 -4.94 -1.29
N PRO A 219 10.42 -6.28 -1.43
CA PRO A 219 11.60 -7.05 -1.83
C PRO A 219 11.98 -6.88 -3.31
N ALA A 220 11.26 -6.07 -4.11
CA ALA A 220 11.41 -6.02 -5.56
C ALA A 220 12.34 -4.92 -6.12
N ARG A 221 13.00 -4.09 -5.30
CA ARG A 221 14.06 -3.18 -5.78
C ARG A 221 15.42 -3.54 -5.19
N ARG A 222 16.13 -4.42 -5.90
CA ARG A 222 17.60 -4.48 -5.86
C ARG A 222 18.11 -3.07 -6.22
N VAL A 223 18.61 -2.35 -5.22
CA VAL A 223 19.43 -1.17 -5.45
C VAL A 223 20.69 -1.64 -6.19
N VAL A 224 20.75 -1.36 -7.48
CA VAL A 224 21.99 -1.46 -8.24
C VAL A 224 22.90 -0.39 -7.68
N LEU A 225 23.95 -0.83 -6.99
CA LEU A 225 25.04 0.02 -6.56
C LEU A 225 25.92 0.25 -7.79
N ASP A 226 26.03 1.50 -8.24
CA ASP A 226 27.21 1.91 -9.00
C ASP A 226 28.39 1.84 -8.03
N GLU A 227 29.29 0.87 -8.24
CA GLU A 227 30.59 0.86 -7.59
C GLU A 227 31.46 1.97 -8.20
N PRO A 228 32.12 2.82 -7.39
CA PRO A 228 33.19 3.65 -7.88
C PRO A 228 34.54 2.90 -7.83
N ILE A 229 35.19 2.88 -9.00
CA ILE A 229 36.62 2.67 -9.33
C ILE A 229 37.59 2.55 -8.14
#